data_AF-A0A9D6EJ82-F1
#
_entry.id   AF-A0A9D6EJ82-F1
#
_cell.length_a   1.000
_cell.length_b   1.000
_cell.length_c   1.000
_cell.angle_alpha   90.00
_cell.angle_beta   90.00
_cell.angle_gamma   90.00
#
_symmetry.space_group_name_H-M   'P 1'
#
loop_
_entity.id
_entity.type
_entity.pdbx_description
1 polymer ?
#
loop_
_entity_poly.entity_id
_entity_poly.type
_entity_poly.pdbx_seq_one_letter_code
_entity_poly.pdbx_strand_id
1 'polypeptide(L)'
;GFNRGKGEEGGWKFLEALNQNVDHYTRGGNTPTDLVARGEFLLGITSDEIVLPRLKEGYPLLVGMPAPGIGFGMQGMTILAGTRKLETVEKIVDLLGTKEFSQFLADTAGYVTRFPDAVPALYRDAPPRYIPKIDIGWALAERERLLAEWIRRIGRVPAK
;
A
#
# COMPACT_ATOMS: atom_id res chain seq x y z
N GLY A 1 10.75 5.21 14.54
CA GLY A 1 10.28 4.49 13.35
C GLY A 1 10.06 3.05 13.71
N PHE A 2 9.10 2.39 13.07
CA PHE A 2 8.76 0.97 13.27
C PHE A 2 9.93 0.00 13.01
N ASN A 3 11.02 0.50 12.42
CA ASN A 3 12.00 -0.33 11.73
C ASN A 3 13.03 -1.00 12.62
N ARG A 4 13.33 -0.57 13.86
CA ARG A 4 14.41 -1.22 14.66
C ARG A 4 14.17 -1.15 16.17
N GLY A 5 14.69 -2.15 16.88
CA GLY A 5 14.72 -2.17 18.35
C GLY A 5 13.32 -2.11 18.97
N LYS A 6 13.12 -1.20 19.94
CA LYS A 6 11.82 -1.03 20.61
C LYS A 6 10.67 -0.64 19.65
N GLY A 7 10.99 -0.02 18.52
CA GLY A 7 9.99 0.31 17.49
C GLY A 7 9.42 -0.93 16.79
N GLU A 8 10.27 -1.94 16.55
CA GLU A 8 9.85 -3.19 15.93
C GLU A 8 9.00 -4.02 16.90
N GLU A 9 9.48 -4.23 18.12
CA GLU A 9 8.76 -5.03 19.13
C GLU A 9 7.43 -4.38 19.54
N GLY A 10 7.38 -3.05 19.66
CA GLY A 10 6.11 -2.33 19.85
C GLY A 10 5.15 -2.52 18.68
N GLY A 11 5.69 -2.62 17.47
CA GLY A 11 4.93 -2.91 16.27
C GLY A 11 4.32 -4.31 16.25
N TRP A 12 5.10 -5.32 16.66
CA TRP A 12 4.60 -6.68 16.80
C TRP A 12 3.46 -6.77 17.82
N LYS A 13 3.61 -6.14 18.99
CA LYS A 13 2.56 -6.08 20.00
C LYS A 13 1.28 -5.43 19.49
N PHE A 14 1.41 -4.36 18.70
CA PHE A 14 0.27 -3.74 18.06
C PHE A 14 -0.42 -4.70 17.08
N LEU A 15 0.34 -5.37 16.22
CA LEU A 15 -0.22 -6.32 15.25
C LEU A 15 -0.88 -7.54 15.92
N GLU A 16 -0.30 -8.05 17.01
CA GLU A 16 -0.90 -9.14 17.80
C GLU A 16 -2.24 -8.74 18.43
N ALA A 17 -2.33 -7.51 18.96
CA ALA A 17 -3.58 -6.96 19.49
C ALA A 17 -4.61 -6.71 18.39
N LEU A 18 -4.19 -6.17 17.24
CA LEU A 18 -5.05 -5.97 16.09
C LEU A 18 -5.61 -7.30 15.56
N ASN A 19 -4.80 -8.34 15.51
CA ASN A 19 -5.15 -9.67 14.99
C ASN A 19 -6.36 -10.31 15.69
N GLN A 20 -6.62 -9.94 16.96
CA GLN A 20 -7.81 -10.41 17.70
C GLN A 20 -9.12 -9.95 17.06
N ASN A 21 -9.08 -8.87 16.27
CA ASN A 21 -10.23 -8.29 15.59
C ASN A 21 -10.23 -8.59 14.08
N VAL A 22 -9.20 -9.28 13.57
CA VAL A 22 -9.10 -9.61 12.14
C VAL A 22 -9.83 -10.91 11.88
N ASP A 23 -10.83 -10.89 10.99
CA ASP A 23 -11.53 -12.11 10.58
C ASP A 23 -10.61 -13.02 9.76
N HIS A 24 -10.03 -12.50 8.68
CA HIS A 24 -9.05 -13.20 7.85
C HIS A 24 -8.11 -12.23 7.13
N TYR A 25 -6.96 -12.76 6.69
CA TYR A 25 -6.04 -12.05 5.80
C TYR A 25 -6.31 -12.49 4.37
N THR A 26 -6.61 -11.54 3.50
CA THR A 26 -6.88 -11.80 2.08
C THR A 26 -5.55 -12.02 1.33
N ARG A 27 -5.60 -12.82 0.25
CA ARG A 27 -4.43 -12.98 -0.64
C ARG A 27 -4.18 -11.74 -1.50
N GLY A 28 -5.25 -11.06 -1.92
CA GLY A 28 -5.17 -9.83 -2.70
C GLY A 28 -5.32 -8.59 -1.82
N GLY A 29 -4.51 -7.56 -2.09
CA GLY A 29 -4.59 -6.28 -1.38
C GLY A 29 -5.87 -5.48 -1.65
N ASN A 30 -6.56 -5.78 -2.76
CA ASN A 30 -7.79 -5.09 -3.16
C ASN A 30 -9.04 -5.69 -2.51
N THR A 31 -8.96 -6.96 -2.11
CA THR A 31 -10.09 -7.74 -1.60
C THR A 31 -10.76 -7.09 -0.37
N PRO A 32 -10.04 -6.50 0.60
CA PRO A 32 -10.68 -5.81 1.73
C PRO A 32 -11.61 -4.67 1.29
N THR A 33 -11.21 -3.87 0.29
CA THR A 33 -12.04 -2.77 -0.23
C THR A 33 -13.32 -3.31 -0.86
N ASP A 34 -13.21 -4.36 -1.68
CA ASP A 34 -14.36 -4.97 -2.35
C ASP A 34 -15.34 -5.60 -1.34
N LEU A 35 -14.82 -6.23 -0.29
CA LEU A 35 -15.63 -6.83 0.78
C LEU A 35 -16.42 -5.78 1.57
N VAL A 36 -15.80 -4.65 1.91
CA VAL A 36 -16.50 -3.53 2.57
C VAL A 36 -17.50 -2.89 1.62
N ALA A 37 -17.11 -2.70 0.37
CA ALA A 37 -17.97 -2.11 -0.67
C ALA A 37 -19.26 -2.91 -0.89
N ARG A 38 -19.21 -4.24 -0.74
CA ARG A 38 -20.37 -5.14 -0.80
C ARG A 38 -21.12 -5.29 0.51
N GLY A 39 -20.65 -4.65 1.59
CA GLY A 39 -21.26 -4.73 2.92
C GLY A 39 -21.03 -6.06 3.66
N GLU A 40 -20.10 -6.89 3.18
CA GLU A 40 -19.76 -8.16 3.83
C GLU A 40 -18.90 -7.95 5.08
N PHE A 41 -18.14 -6.85 5.12
CA PHE A 41 -17.29 -6.48 6.25
C PHE A 41 -17.47 -5.00 6.60
N LEU A 42 -17.39 -4.67 7.90
CA LEU A 42 -17.51 -3.29 8.37
C LEU A 42 -16.27 -2.44 8.07
N LEU A 43 -15.08 -3.06 8.10
CA LEU A 43 -13.80 -2.37 8.00
C LEU A 43 -12.80 -3.22 7.21
N GLY A 44 -12.05 -2.57 6.32
CA GLY A 44 -10.97 -3.17 5.56
C GLY A 44 -9.74 -2.26 5.61
N ILE A 45 -8.57 -2.86 5.88
CA ILE A 45 -7.29 -2.17 5.77
C ILE A 45 -6.75 -2.47 4.37
N THR A 46 -6.52 -1.43 3.58
CA THR A 46 -6.09 -1.53 2.18
C THR A 46 -5.17 -0.37 1.82
N SER A 47 -4.57 -0.44 0.64
CA SER A 47 -3.82 0.67 0.07
C SER A 47 -4.77 1.69 -0.56
N ASP A 48 -4.38 2.96 -0.52
CA ASP A 48 -5.15 4.10 -1.00
C ASP A 48 -5.45 4.04 -2.50
N GLU A 49 -4.57 3.43 -3.30
CA GLU A 49 -4.73 3.33 -4.75
C GLU A 49 -5.97 2.54 -5.19
N ILE A 50 -6.49 1.69 -4.31
CA ILE A 50 -7.65 0.85 -4.59
C ILE A 50 -8.97 1.55 -4.23
N VAL A 51 -8.90 2.55 -3.37
CA VAL A 51 -10.09 3.20 -2.81
C VAL A 51 -10.71 4.17 -3.81
N LEU A 52 -9.90 4.99 -4.48
CA LEU A 52 -10.38 6.01 -5.41
C LEU A 52 -11.22 5.42 -6.57
N PRO A 53 -10.82 4.33 -7.24
CA PRO A 53 -11.66 3.69 -8.26
C PRO A 53 -13.04 3.29 -7.74
N ARG A 54 -13.12 2.68 -6.54
CA ARG A 54 -14.40 2.23 -5.97
C ARG A 54 -15.32 3.38 -5.58
N LEU A 55 -14.77 4.48 -5.09
CA LEU A 55 -15.55 5.70 -4.86
C LEU A 55 -16.14 6.24 -6.16
N LYS A 56 -15.36 6.25 -7.26
CA LYS A 56 -15.83 6.70 -8.58
C LYS A 56 -16.92 5.79 -9.18
N GLU A 57 -16.86 4.50 -8.88
CA GLU A 57 -17.89 3.53 -9.27
C GLU A 57 -19.19 3.68 -8.44
N GLY A 58 -19.20 4.53 -7.41
CA GLY A 58 -20.38 4.82 -6.59
C GLY A 58 -20.58 3.90 -5.40
N TYR A 59 -19.57 3.12 -5.01
CA TYR A 59 -19.66 2.28 -3.82
C TYR A 59 -19.76 3.12 -2.53
N PRO A 60 -20.59 2.71 -1.55
CA PRO A 60 -20.85 3.48 -0.33
C PRO A 60 -19.73 3.33 0.70
N LEU A 61 -18.52 3.74 0.34
CA LEU A 61 -17.33 3.63 1.18
C LEU A 61 -17.06 4.94 1.94
N LEU A 62 -16.67 4.81 3.20
CA LEU A 62 -16.05 5.89 3.98
C LEU A 62 -14.54 5.65 4.07
N VAL A 63 -13.75 6.67 3.77
CA VAL A 63 -12.29 6.59 3.80
C VAL A 63 -11.76 7.29 5.03
N GLY A 64 -11.00 6.58 5.84
CA GLY A 64 -10.34 7.12 7.02
C GLY A 64 -8.83 6.88 6.96
N MET A 65 -8.05 7.91 7.29
CA MET A 65 -6.61 7.78 7.51
C MET A 65 -6.32 7.75 9.01
N PRO A 66 -5.46 6.82 9.49
CA PRO A 66 -5.05 6.81 10.89
C PRO A 66 -4.42 8.16 11.30
N ALA A 67 -4.83 8.71 12.45
CA ALA A 67 -4.31 9.97 12.96
C ALA A 67 -2.78 10.04 13.13
N PRO A 68 -2.07 8.96 13.54
CA PRO A 68 -0.60 8.94 13.56
C PRO A 68 0.06 9.08 12.18
N GLY A 69 -0.71 8.86 11.11
CA GLY A 69 -0.27 8.86 9.72
C GLY A 69 -0.29 7.48 9.08
N ILE A 70 0.02 7.45 7.79
CA ILE A 70 0.11 6.24 6.96
C ILE A 70 1.56 5.94 6.58
N GLY A 71 1.84 4.66 6.33
CA GLY A 71 3.07 4.24 5.68
C GLY A 71 3.08 4.64 4.20
N PHE A 72 4.22 4.47 3.55
CA PHE A 72 4.35 4.62 2.10
C PHE A 72 5.36 3.63 1.55
N GLY A 73 5.14 3.20 0.32
CA GLY A 73 6.09 2.45 -0.49
C GLY A 73 6.49 3.27 -1.71
N MET A 74 7.57 2.88 -2.36
CA MET A 74 7.93 3.41 -3.67
C MET A 74 7.54 2.40 -4.73
N GLN A 75 6.78 2.84 -5.74
CA GLN A 75 6.61 2.05 -6.95
C GLN A 75 7.82 2.24 -7.85
N GLY A 76 8.38 1.12 -8.30
CA GLY A 76 9.56 1.07 -9.15
C GLY A 76 9.27 0.28 -10.41
N MET A 77 10.02 0.58 -11.45
CA MET A 77 10.00 -0.14 -12.73
C MET A 77 11.42 -0.57 -13.06
N THR A 78 11.56 -1.78 -13.58
CA THR A 78 12.86 -2.37 -13.93
C THR A 78 12.78 -3.00 -15.30
N ILE A 79 13.81 -2.77 -16.11
CA ILE A 79 14.04 -3.51 -17.35
C ILE A 79 14.76 -4.80 -17.02
N LEU A 80 14.18 -5.94 -17.41
CA LEU A 80 14.82 -7.24 -17.21
C LEU A 80 16.06 -7.38 -18.10
N ALA A 81 17.17 -7.78 -17.50
CA ALA A 81 18.41 -8.06 -18.22
C ALA A 81 18.19 -9.13 -19.31
N GLY A 82 18.79 -8.91 -20.49
CA GLY A 82 18.70 -9.85 -21.62
C GLY A 82 17.42 -9.75 -22.45
N THR A 83 16.58 -8.73 -22.24
CA THR A 83 15.42 -8.49 -23.12
C THR A 83 15.85 -8.31 -24.58
N ARG A 84 15.16 -8.99 -25.50
CA ARG A 84 15.37 -8.83 -26.96
C ARG A 84 14.69 -7.58 -27.52
N LYS A 85 13.94 -6.84 -26.69
CA LYS A 85 13.14 -5.67 -27.07
C LYS A 85 13.56 -4.42 -26.29
N LEU A 86 14.87 -4.23 -26.07
CA LEU A 86 15.38 -3.16 -25.21
C LEU A 86 14.83 -1.78 -25.61
N GLU A 87 14.96 -1.41 -26.89
CA GLU A 87 14.48 -0.11 -27.40
C GLU A 87 12.98 0.12 -27.12
N THR A 88 12.15 -0.92 -27.27
CA THR A 88 10.71 -0.81 -26.98
C THR A 88 10.45 -0.62 -25.49
N VAL A 89 11.15 -1.35 -24.63
CA VAL A 89 10.95 -1.26 -23.19
C VAL A 89 11.48 0.06 -22.64
N GLU A 90 12.58 0.60 -23.18
CA GLU A 90 13.09 1.93 -22.84
C GLU A 90 12.05 3.02 -23.13
N LYS A 91 11.44 3.01 -24.32
CA LYS A 91 10.36 3.95 -24.67
C LYS A 91 9.16 3.85 -23.72
N ILE A 92 8.84 2.65 -23.24
CA ILE A 92 7.79 2.46 -22.24
C ILE A 92 8.21 3.09 -20.92
N VAL A 93 9.42 2.81 -20.42
CA VAL A 93 9.92 3.40 -19.16
C VAL A 93 9.95 4.92 -19.23
N ASP A 94 10.39 5.49 -20.36
CA ASP A 94 10.39 6.93 -20.60
C ASP A 94 8.98 7.52 -20.50
N LEU A 95 7.99 6.89 -21.17
CA LEU A 95 6.59 7.29 -21.09
C LEU A 95 6.07 7.27 -19.65
N LEU A 96 6.36 6.21 -18.91
CA LEU A 96 5.90 6.05 -17.52
C LEU A 96 6.53 7.09 -16.58
N GLY A 97 7.69 7.65 -16.95
CA GLY A 97 8.36 8.74 -16.24
C GLY A 97 7.84 10.15 -16.55
N THR A 98 6.96 10.30 -17.54
CA THR A 98 6.41 11.62 -17.92
C THR A 98 5.48 12.18 -16.84
N LYS A 99 5.34 13.51 -16.84
CA LYS A 99 4.39 14.20 -15.96
C LYS A 99 2.96 13.86 -16.35
N GLU A 100 2.69 13.79 -17.64
CA GLU A 100 1.38 13.44 -18.21
C GLU A 100 0.92 12.07 -17.72
N PHE A 101 1.81 11.07 -17.75
CA PHE A 101 1.49 9.75 -17.23
C PHE A 101 1.34 9.72 -15.70
N SER A 102 2.17 10.48 -14.99
CA SER A 102 2.03 10.63 -13.53
C SER A 102 0.69 11.27 -13.14
N GLN A 103 0.27 12.30 -13.87
CA GLN A 103 -1.03 12.94 -13.69
C GLN A 103 -2.17 11.94 -13.96
N PHE A 104 -2.07 11.16 -15.04
CA PHE A 104 -3.03 10.11 -15.33
C PHE A 104 -3.16 9.10 -14.17
N LEU A 105 -2.04 8.64 -13.60
CA LEU A 105 -2.06 7.73 -12.44
C LEU A 105 -2.65 8.37 -11.18
N ALA A 106 -2.32 9.64 -10.90
CA ALA A 106 -2.89 10.38 -9.77
C ALA A 106 -4.41 10.49 -9.89
N ASP A 107 -4.91 10.81 -11.08
CA ASP A 107 -6.33 10.98 -11.35
C ASP A 107 -7.10 9.67 -11.36
N THR A 108 -6.53 8.60 -11.91
CA THR A 108 -7.25 7.33 -12.09
C THR A 108 -7.13 6.38 -10.91
N ALA A 109 -5.94 6.28 -10.33
CA ALA A 109 -5.60 5.27 -9.35
C ALA A 109 -5.06 5.88 -8.04
N GLY A 110 -5.13 7.20 -7.85
CA GLY A 110 -4.84 7.82 -6.56
C GLY A 110 -3.37 7.89 -6.17
N TYR A 111 -2.45 7.66 -7.10
CA TYR A 111 -1.01 7.63 -6.82
C TYR A 111 -0.43 8.99 -6.44
N VAL A 112 0.23 9.06 -5.29
CA VAL A 112 1.10 10.20 -4.99
C VAL A 112 2.34 10.16 -5.87
N THR A 113 2.59 11.25 -6.59
CA THR A 113 3.62 11.31 -7.63
C THR A 113 4.82 12.16 -7.19
N ARG A 114 5.92 12.07 -7.94
CA ARG A 114 7.07 12.98 -7.77
C ARG A 114 6.80 14.42 -8.19
N PHE A 115 5.69 14.67 -8.89
CA PHE A 115 5.29 16.00 -9.38
C PHE A 115 4.31 16.61 -8.37
N PRO A 116 4.69 17.70 -7.67
CA PRO A 116 3.85 18.26 -6.60
C PRO A 116 2.47 18.76 -7.05
N ASP A 117 2.30 19.02 -8.34
CA ASP A 117 1.04 19.49 -8.93
C ASP A 117 0.17 18.35 -9.51
N ALA A 118 0.71 17.13 -9.59
CA ALA A 118 -0.06 15.93 -9.90
C ALA A 118 -0.54 15.26 -8.61
N VAL A 119 -1.51 15.91 -7.97
CA VAL A 119 -2.09 15.50 -6.68
C VAL A 119 -3.32 14.60 -6.92
N PRO A 120 -3.37 13.41 -6.30
CA PRO A 120 -4.55 12.55 -6.34
C PRO A 120 -5.83 13.24 -5.91
N ALA A 121 -6.94 12.93 -6.58
CA ALA A 121 -8.26 13.42 -6.20
C ALA A 121 -8.61 13.10 -4.74
N LEU A 122 -8.18 11.94 -4.23
CA LEU A 122 -8.38 11.51 -2.84
C LEU A 122 -7.74 12.47 -1.81
N TYR A 123 -6.69 13.19 -2.20
CA TYR A 123 -5.85 13.99 -1.31
C TYR A 123 -5.94 15.49 -1.53
N ARG A 124 -6.78 15.95 -2.48
CA ARG A 124 -6.85 17.37 -2.87
C ARG A 124 -7.23 18.28 -1.68
N ASP A 125 -8.21 17.86 -0.89
CA ASP A 125 -8.72 18.65 0.24
C ASP A 125 -8.01 18.30 1.56
N ALA A 126 -7.48 17.07 1.66
CA ALA A 126 -6.86 16.54 2.86
C ALA A 126 -5.64 15.68 2.50
N PRO A 127 -4.44 16.29 2.37
CA PRO A 127 -3.23 15.54 2.08
C PRO A 127 -2.91 14.56 3.22
N PRO A 128 -2.35 13.38 2.90
CA PRO A 128 -2.08 12.37 3.91
C PRO A 128 -0.90 12.79 4.77
N ARG A 129 -0.96 12.45 6.05
CA ARG A 129 0.20 12.53 6.94
C ARG A 129 1.01 11.24 6.80
N TYR A 130 2.24 11.36 6.30
CA TYR A 130 3.15 10.22 6.25
C TYR A 130 3.89 10.01 7.56
N ILE A 131 4.08 8.75 7.93
CA ILE A 131 4.97 8.37 9.02
C ILE A 131 6.41 8.70 8.59
N PRO A 132 7.12 9.59 9.32
CA PRO A 132 8.46 9.98 8.93
C PRO A 132 9.49 8.88 9.23
N LYS A 133 10.61 8.89 8.50
CA LYS A 133 11.76 8.02 8.74
C LYS A 133 11.44 6.51 8.65
N ILE A 134 10.60 6.12 7.68
CA ILE A 134 10.49 4.72 7.25
C ILE A 134 11.78 4.36 6.50
N ASP A 135 12.42 3.27 6.92
CA ASP A 135 13.66 2.73 6.35
C ASP A 135 13.27 1.55 5.46
N ILE A 136 12.92 1.88 4.21
CA ILE A 136 12.49 0.89 3.21
C ILE A 136 13.64 -0.07 2.89
N GLY A 137 14.89 0.41 2.88
CA GLY A 137 16.07 -0.42 2.64
C GLY A 137 16.23 -1.52 3.70
N TRP A 138 16.06 -1.17 4.98
CA TRP A 138 16.02 -2.16 6.06
C TRP A 138 14.85 -3.12 5.92
N ALA A 139 13.64 -2.63 5.64
CA ALA A 139 12.46 -3.48 5.51
C ALA A 139 12.61 -4.51 4.38
N LEU A 140 13.27 -4.12 3.28
CA LEU A 140 13.62 -5.01 2.17
C LEU A 140 14.70 -6.01 2.56
N ALA A 141 15.78 -5.57 3.24
CA ALA A 141 16.86 -6.44 3.69
C ALA A 141 16.39 -7.49 4.72
N GLU A 142 15.44 -7.12 5.58
CA GLU A 142 14.88 -8.00 6.61
C GLU A 142 13.60 -8.72 6.18
N ARG A 143 13.18 -8.59 4.91
CA ARG A 143 11.87 -9.06 4.43
C ARG A 143 11.57 -10.50 4.82
N GLU A 144 12.52 -11.41 4.60
CA GLU A 144 12.34 -12.82 4.91
C GLU A 144 12.14 -13.06 6.41
N ARG A 145 12.95 -12.42 7.26
CA ARG A 145 12.83 -12.51 8.72
C ARG A 145 11.50 -11.95 9.20
N LEU A 146 11.10 -10.78 8.69
CA LEU A 146 9.85 -10.12 9.07
C LEU A 146 8.63 -10.97 8.67
N LEU A 147 8.65 -11.57 7.48
CA LEU A 147 7.57 -12.46 7.04
C LEU A 147 7.51 -13.75 7.86
N ALA A 148 8.66 -14.37 8.14
CA ALA A 148 8.71 -15.55 9.01
C ALA A 148 8.18 -15.24 10.42
N GLU A 149 8.53 -14.08 10.95
CA GLU A 149 8.06 -13.63 12.26
C GLU A 149 6.55 -13.33 12.26
N TRP A 150 6.05 -12.69 11.20
CA TRP A 150 4.61 -12.47 11.04
C TRP A 150 3.86 -13.80 11.01
N ILE A 151 4.34 -14.80 10.24
CA ILE A 151 3.74 -16.14 10.19
C ILE A 151 3.74 -16.78 11.58
N ARG A 152 4.83 -16.62 12.35
CA ARG A 152 4.97 -17.20 13.69
C ARG A 152 4.04 -16.56 14.73
N ARG A 153 3.92 -15.22 14.74
CA ARG A 153 3.18 -14.47 15.77
C ARG A 153 1.69 -14.27 15.43
N ILE A 154 1.39 -14.09 14.16
CA ILE A 154 0.10 -13.59 13.67
C ILE A 154 -0.58 -14.60 12.75
N GLY A 155 0.20 -15.21 11.86
CA GLY A 155 -0.28 -16.20 10.90
C GLY A 155 -1.03 -17.32 11.62
N ARG A 156 -2.32 -17.47 11.32
CA ARG A 156 -3.10 -18.60 11.82
C ARG A 156 -2.60 -19.85 11.11
N VAL A 157 -1.85 -20.70 11.81
CA VAL A 157 -1.82 -22.13 11.43
C VAL A 157 -3.28 -22.59 11.52
N PRO A 158 -3.88 -23.12 10.43
CA PRO A 158 -5.22 -23.67 10.52
C PRO A 158 -5.25 -24.66 11.69
N ALA A 159 -6.24 -24.54 12.58
CA ALA A 159 -6.51 -25.60 13.53
C ALA A 159 -6.72 -26.88 12.70
N LYS A 160 -5.90 -27.90 12.96
CA LYS A 160 -6.08 -29.23 12.35
C LYS A 160 -7.42 -29.82 12.77
#